data_AF-A0A147I547-F1
#
_entry.id   AF-A0A147I547-F1
#
_cell.length_a   1.000
_cell.length_b   1.000
_cell.length_c   1.000
_cell.angle_alpha   90.00
_cell.angle_beta   90.00
_cell.angle_gamma   90.00
#
_symmetry.space_group_name_H-M   'P 1'
#
loop_
_entity.id
_entity.type
_entity.pdbx_description
1 polymer ?
#
loop_
_entity_poly.entity_id
_entity_poly.type
_entity_poly.pdbx_seq_one_letter_code
_entity_poly.pdbx_strand_id
1 'polypeptide(L)'
;MMRIRLATGRRTLFLAFFALAMLAFLPLRLALGWSGLDGQGFTAREVTGSLWSGRLVEAKFGDIALGDLDAGLSPVALLIGRARIALQGQGDDSAQRIAGTVEIGRNRAAVIDARGPLSPGNAFAPLPVTALDLDGVTVRFVDGACESAEGRVRATLAGAFVGQPLPGAISGSARCDA
;
A
#
# COMPACT_ATOMS: atom_id res chain seq x y z
N MET A 1 -26.52 -22.41 -28.57
CA MET A 1 -26.81 -21.00 -28.19
C MET A 1 -27.65 -21.00 -26.93
N MET A 2 -27.03 -20.82 -25.76
CA MET A 2 -27.71 -20.87 -24.47
C MET A 2 -28.45 -19.55 -24.23
N ARG A 3 -29.78 -19.56 -24.34
CA ARG A 3 -30.64 -18.40 -24.09
C ARG A 3 -30.85 -18.28 -22.58
N ILE A 4 -30.09 -17.42 -21.92
CA ILE A 4 -30.32 -17.05 -20.52
C ILE A 4 -31.70 -16.35 -20.48
N ARG A 5 -32.74 -17.06 -20.04
CA ARG A 5 -34.05 -16.45 -19.77
C ARG A 5 -33.93 -15.72 -18.44
N LEU A 6 -33.63 -14.42 -18.49
CA LEU A 6 -33.70 -13.57 -17.30
C LEU A 6 -35.17 -13.41 -16.89
N ALA A 7 -35.62 -14.21 -15.92
CA ALA A 7 -36.87 -13.99 -15.18
C ALA A 7 -36.74 -12.81 -14.19
N THR A 8 -36.02 -11.77 -14.61
CA THR A 8 -35.54 -10.70 -13.73
C THR A 8 -36.53 -9.55 -13.79
N GLY A 9 -37.37 -9.43 -12.77
CA GLY A 9 -38.30 -8.30 -12.65
C GLY A 9 -37.57 -6.95 -12.65
N ARG A 10 -38.25 -5.87 -13.06
CA ARG A 10 -37.69 -4.51 -13.13
C ARG A 10 -36.99 -4.07 -11.84
N ARG A 11 -37.47 -4.56 -10.68
CA ARG A 11 -36.88 -4.32 -9.35
C ARG A 11 -35.52 -4.99 -9.18
N THR A 12 -35.37 -6.25 -9.58
CA THR A 12 -34.09 -6.96 -9.49
C THR A 12 -33.06 -6.36 -10.44
N LEU A 13 -33.50 -5.92 -11.62
CA LEU A 13 -32.67 -5.21 -12.58
C LEU A 13 -32.18 -3.87 -12.00
N PHE A 14 -33.09 -3.09 -11.41
CA PHE A 14 -32.74 -1.85 -10.70
C PHE A 14 -31.76 -2.08 -9.55
N LEU A 15 -32.01 -3.06 -8.68
CA LEU A 15 -31.12 -3.39 -7.56
C LEU A 15 -29.73 -3.82 -8.04
N ALA A 16 -29.64 -4.61 -9.12
CA ALA A 16 -28.37 -5.01 -9.69
C ALA A 16 -27.58 -3.80 -10.22
N PHE A 17 -28.22 -2.89 -10.97
CA PHE A 17 -27.56 -1.67 -11.43
C PHE A 17 -27.20 -0.73 -10.29
N PHE A 18 -28.05 -0.61 -9.28
CA PHE A 18 -27.78 0.20 -8.10
C PHE A 18 -26.55 -0.34 -7.34
N ALA A 19 -26.48 -1.65 -7.10
CA ALA A 19 -25.33 -2.28 -6.48
C ALA A 19 -24.06 -2.10 -7.33
N LEU A 20 -24.16 -2.26 -8.65
CA LEU A 20 -23.05 -2.05 -9.57
C LEU A 20 -22.55 -0.59 -9.54
N ALA A 21 -23.46 0.38 -9.55
CA ALA A 21 -23.13 1.79 -9.43
C ALA A 21 -22.51 2.11 -8.08
N MET A 22 -23.03 1.54 -6.99
CA MET A 22 -22.47 1.73 -5.65
C MET A 22 -21.06 1.15 -5.53
N LEU A 23 -20.78 0.03 -6.20
CA LEU A 23 -19.45 -0.57 -6.25
C LEU A 23 -18.50 0.27 -7.13
N ALA A 24 -18.98 0.76 -8.27
CA ALA A 24 -18.21 1.60 -9.18
C ALA A 24 -17.87 2.97 -8.57
N PHE A 25 -18.75 3.54 -7.75
CA PHE A 25 -18.56 4.83 -7.08
C PHE A 25 -18.27 4.69 -5.59
N LEU A 26 -17.80 3.52 -5.14
CA LEU A 26 -17.56 3.27 -3.73
C LEU A 26 -16.48 4.25 -3.21
N PRO A 27 -16.81 5.12 -2.24
CA PRO A 27 -15.85 6.07 -1.71
C PRO A 27 -14.79 5.33 -0.89
N LEU A 28 -13.52 5.69 -1.10
CA LEU A 28 -12.37 5.06 -0.44
C LEU A 28 -12.51 5.05 1.09
N ARG A 29 -13.12 6.11 1.65
CA ARG A 29 -13.34 6.27 3.08
C ARG A 29 -14.20 5.15 3.70
N LEU A 30 -15.20 4.63 2.99
CA LEU A 30 -16.02 3.51 3.49
C LEU A 30 -15.21 2.21 3.50
N ALA A 31 -14.37 1.99 2.48
CA ALA A 31 -13.52 0.82 2.41
C ALA A 31 -12.49 0.80 3.55
N LEU A 32 -11.85 1.94 3.83
CA LEU A 32 -10.88 2.06 4.93
C LEU A 32 -11.55 1.78 6.29
N GLY A 33 -12.71 2.37 6.56
CA GLY A 33 -13.41 2.17 7.84
C GLY A 33 -13.86 0.73 8.10
N TRP A 34 -14.12 -0.07 7.06
CA TRP A 34 -14.46 -1.49 7.21
C TRP A 34 -13.26 -2.43 7.23
N SER A 35 -12.11 -1.99 6.71
CA SER A 35 -10.91 -2.82 6.61
C SER A 35 -10.19 -3.06 7.95
N GLY A 36 -10.48 -2.26 8.97
CA GLY A 36 -9.75 -2.30 10.25
C GLY A 36 -8.34 -1.73 10.19
N LEU A 37 -7.95 -1.08 9.07
CA LEU A 37 -6.66 -0.42 8.86
C LEU A 37 -6.32 0.62 9.94
N ASP A 38 -7.35 1.26 10.52
CA ASP A 38 -7.20 2.19 11.63
C ASP A 38 -6.57 1.52 12.86
N GLY A 39 -6.93 0.26 13.13
CA GLY A 39 -6.36 -0.54 14.23
C GLY A 39 -4.93 -1.05 13.94
N GLN A 40 -4.49 -0.99 12.69
CA GLN A 40 -3.15 -1.37 12.26
C GLN A 40 -2.21 -0.15 12.14
N GLY A 41 -2.65 1.03 12.56
CA GLY A 41 -1.85 2.25 12.62
C GLY A 41 -1.84 3.07 11.33
N PHE A 42 -2.68 2.73 10.33
CA PHE A 42 -2.83 3.58 9.16
C PHE A 42 -3.63 4.84 9.50
N THR A 43 -3.09 6.01 9.18
CA THR A 43 -3.78 7.30 9.36
C THR A 43 -3.51 8.21 8.17
N ALA A 44 -4.48 9.04 7.81
CA ALA A 44 -4.31 10.08 6.79
C ALA A 44 -5.11 11.30 7.22
N ARG A 45 -4.59 12.51 6.95
CA ARG A 45 -5.30 13.76 7.27
C ARG A 45 -6.55 13.89 6.41
N GLU A 46 -6.43 13.61 5.13
CA GLU A 46 -7.53 13.71 4.18
C GLU A 46 -7.51 12.52 3.22
N VAL A 47 -8.70 11.99 2.94
CA VAL A 47 -8.90 10.90 1.99
C VAL A 47 -9.99 11.32 1.02
N THR A 48 -9.64 11.48 -0.25
CA THR A 48 -10.55 11.91 -1.31
C THR A 48 -10.57 10.92 -2.47
N GLY A 49 -11.61 11.00 -3.30
CA GLY A 49 -11.75 10.15 -4.48
C GLY A 49 -12.45 8.81 -4.23
N SER A 50 -12.48 8.01 -5.30
CA SER A 50 -13.09 6.67 -5.28
C SER A 50 -12.06 5.61 -4.86
N LEU A 51 -12.52 4.41 -4.52
CA LEU A 51 -11.63 3.28 -4.22
C LEU A 51 -10.67 2.95 -5.38
N TRP A 52 -11.04 3.28 -6.62
CA TRP A 52 -10.27 3.01 -7.83
C TRP A 52 -9.22 4.10 -8.13
N SER A 53 -9.50 5.32 -7.69
CA SER A 53 -8.69 6.52 -7.96
C SER A 53 -8.79 7.46 -6.75
N GLY A 54 -8.17 7.04 -5.66
CA GLY A 54 -8.15 7.76 -4.40
C GLY A 54 -6.90 8.59 -4.24
N ARG A 55 -6.99 9.62 -3.42
CA ARG A 55 -5.86 10.44 -2.97
C ARG A 55 -5.85 10.49 -1.46
N LEU A 56 -4.66 10.32 -0.91
CA LEU A 56 -4.35 10.33 0.51
C LEU A 56 -3.42 11.51 0.75
N VAL A 57 -3.81 12.41 1.65
CA VAL A 57 -3.00 13.57 2.04
C VAL A 57 -2.41 13.30 3.42
N GLU A 58 -1.10 13.49 3.56
CA GLU A 58 -0.31 13.23 4.76
C GLU A 58 -0.57 11.82 5.34
N ALA A 59 -0.46 10.80 4.50
CA ALA A 59 -0.61 9.40 4.92
C ALA A 59 0.55 8.97 5.82
N LYS A 60 0.22 8.19 6.86
CA LYS A 60 1.15 7.59 7.81
C LYS A 60 0.74 6.17 8.12
N PHE A 61 1.72 5.32 8.41
CA PHE A 61 1.51 3.96 8.86
C PHE A 61 2.36 3.71 10.11
N GLY A 62 1.72 3.70 11.28
CA GLY A 62 2.40 3.77 12.56
C GLY A 62 3.26 5.04 12.65
N ASP A 63 4.57 4.87 12.85
CA ASP A 63 5.54 5.96 12.90
C ASP A 63 6.11 6.36 11.53
N ILE A 64 5.79 5.61 10.47
CA ILE A 64 6.33 5.83 9.13
C ILE A 64 5.47 6.88 8.43
N ALA A 65 6.09 7.96 7.96
CA ALA A 65 5.43 8.98 7.16
C ALA A 65 5.54 8.62 5.67
N LEU A 66 4.39 8.38 5.03
CA LEU A 66 4.31 8.10 3.60
C LEU A 66 4.07 9.37 2.77
N GLY A 67 3.50 10.41 3.38
CA GLY A 67 3.23 11.69 2.71
C GLY A 67 2.00 11.65 1.83
N ASP A 68 2.01 12.45 0.76
CA ASP A 68 0.88 12.54 -0.18
C ASP A 68 0.99 11.43 -1.23
N LEU A 69 -0.05 10.61 -1.32
CA LEU A 69 -0.09 9.42 -2.18
C LEU A 69 -1.39 9.39 -3.00
N ASP A 70 -1.28 9.08 -4.27
CA ASP A 70 -2.38 8.56 -5.06
C ASP A 70 -2.44 7.03 -4.87
N ALA A 71 -3.64 6.52 -4.58
CA ALA A 71 -3.89 5.11 -4.30
C ALA A 71 -5.06 4.60 -5.16
N GLY A 72 -4.84 3.49 -5.88
CA GLY A 72 -5.86 2.92 -6.76
C GLY A 72 -5.97 1.41 -6.63
N LEU A 73 -7.16 0.92 -6.26
CA LEU A 73 -7.47 -0.50 -6.30
C LEU A 73 -7.73 -0.96 -7.74
N SER A 74 -7.25 -2.13 -8.14
CA SER A 74 -7.54 -2.72 -9.45
C SER A 74 -8.92 -3.43 -9.45
N PRO A 75 -9.89 -3.00 -10.28
CA PRO A 75 -11.19 -3.66 -10.39
C PRO A 75 -11.05 -5.11 -10.88
N VAL A 76 -10.17 -5.33 -11.85
CA VAL A 76 -9.96 -6.66 -12.45
C VAL A 76 -9.34 -7.62 -11.43
N ALA A 77 -8.40 -7.15 -10.60
CA ALA A 77 -7.83 -7.97 -9.54
C ALA A 77 -8.91 -8.33 -8.49
N LEU A 78 -9.81 -7.39 -8.19
CA LEU A 78 -10.87 -7.62 -7.20
C LEU A 78 -11.85 -8.71 -7.67
N LEU A 79 -12.18 -8.74 -8.98
CA LEU A 79 -13.06 -9.76 -9.56
C LEU A 79 -12.50 -11.19 -9.44
N ILE A 80 -11.18 -11.35 -9.38
CA ILE A 80 -10.49 -12.63 -9.16
C ILE A 80 -10.15 -12.86 -7.68
N GLY A 81 -10.73 -12.08 -6.77
CA GLY A 81 -10.58 -12.23 -5.32
C GLY A 81 -9.25 -11.71 -4.76
N ARG A 82 -8.62 -10.74 -5.43
CA ARG A 82 -7.35 -10.13 -5.01
C ARG A 82 -7.48 -8.62 -4.89
N ALA A 83 -7.15 -8.06 -3.73
CA ALA A 83 -7.07 -6.63 -3.54
C ALA A 83 -5.68 -6.15 -3.96
N ARG A 84 -5.55 -5.56 -5.15
CA ARG A 84 -4.29 -5.01 -5.66
C ARG A 84 -4.37 -3.49 -5.69
N ILE A 85 -3.55 -2.84 -4.87
CA ILE A 85 -3.55 -1.39 -4.64
C ILE A 85 -2.23 -0.84 -5.16
N ALA A 86 -2.28 -0.03 -6.21
CA ALA A 86 -1.13 0.74 -6.66
C ALA A 86 -1.02 2.01 -5.81
N LEU A 87 0.19 2.30 -5.33
CA LEU A 87 0.53 3.48 -4.55
C LEU A 87 1.57 4.29 -5.33
N GLN A 88 1.35 5.59 -5.45
CA GLN A 88 2.28 6.50 -6.11
C GLN A 88 2.31 7.84 -5.39
N GLY A 89 3.49 8.26 -4.97
CA GLY A 89 3.73 9.53 -4.30
C GLY A 89 3.57 10.70 -5.23
N GLN A 90 3.11 11.81 -4.69
CA GLN A 90 2.95 13.05 -5.42
C GLN A 90 4.24 13.88 -5.37
N GLY A 91 4.64 14.46 -6.50
CA GLY A 91 5.90 15.20 -6.64
C GLY A 91 6.32 15.30 -8.11
N ASP A 92 7.21 16.23 -8.44
CA ASP A 92 7.68 16.40 -9.82
C ASP A 92 8.84 15.45 -10.16
N ASP A 93 9.69 15.15 -9.18
CA ASP A 93 10.83 14.26 -9.35
C ASP A 93 10.42 12.80 -9.11
N SER A 94 10.60 11.94 -10.12
CA SER A 94 10.30 10.51 -9.99
C SER A 94 11.26 9.77 -9.06
N ALA A 95 12.48 10.28 -8.85
CA ALA A 95 13.44 9.71 -7.91
C ALA A 95 13.06 9.98 -6.44
N GLN A 96 12.37 11.08 -6.19
CA GLN A 96 11.97 11.51 -4.85
C GLN A 96 10.58 11.02 -4.44
N ARG A 97 9.89 10.28 -5.32
CA ARG A 97 8.53 9.79 -5.10
C ARG A 97 8.54 8.32 -4.72
N ILE A 98 7.71 7.99 -3.73
CA ILE A 98 7.44 6.60 -3.38
C ILE A 98 6.57 5.97 -4.46
N ALA A 99 6.86 4.76 -4.90
CA ALA A 99 5.99 4.00 -5.78
C ALA A 99 5.98 2.53 -5.35
N GLY A 100 4.87 1.84 -5.56
CA GLY A 100 4.80 0.40 -5.30
C GLY A 100 3.39 -0.13 -5.43
N THR A 101 3.25 -1.45 -5.36
CA THR A 101 1.94 -2.10 -5.34
C THR A 101 1.82 -3.01 -4.13
N VAL A 102 0.70 -2.91 -3.41
CA VAL A 102 0.34 -3.84 -2.34
C VAL A 102 -0.74 -4.78 -2.87
N GLU A 103 -0.50 -6.09 -2.80
CA GLU A 103 -1.46 -7.13 -3.17
C GLU A 103 -1.84 -7.95 -1.94
N ILE A 104 -3.14 -8.06 -1.67
CA ILE A 104 -3.70 -8.80 -0.54
C ILE A 104 -4.71 -9.81 -1.09
N GLY A 105 -4.55 -11.07 -0.72
CA GLY A 105 -5.46 -12.16 -1.00
C GLY A 105 -5.82 -12.92 0.27
N ARG A 106 -6.55 -14.04 0.12
CA ARG A 106 -7.02 -14.84 1.27
C ARG A 106 -5.90 -15.29 2.21
N ASN A 107 -4.81 -15.79 1.66
CA ASN A 107 -3.67 -16.31 2.43
C ASN A 107 -2.33 -15.82 1.87
N ARG A 108 -2.35 -14.72 1.14
CA ARG A 108 -1.17 -14.15 0.48
C ARG A 108 -1.18 -12.66 0.68
N ALA A 109 -0.02 -12.09 0.94
CA ALA A 109 0.21 -10.66 0.92
C ALA A 109 1.51 -10.41 0.15
N ALA A 110 1.57 -9.35 -0.64
CA ALA A 110 2.79 -8.98 -1.32
C ALA A 110 2.95 -7.47 -1.41
N VAL A 111 4.17 -7.01 -1.24
CA VAL A 111 4.62 -5.69 -1.67
C VAL A 111 5.42 -5.93 -2.93
N ILE A 112 5.06 -5.27 -4.03
CA ILE A 112 5.65 -5.48 -5.34
C ILE A 112 6.26 -4.16 -5.80
N ASP A 113 7.54 -4.23 -6.15
CA ASP A 113 8.29 -3.16 -6.80
C ASP A 113 8.23 -1.83 -6.04
N ALA A 114 8.44 -1.89 -4.72
CA ALA A 114 8.49 -0.70 -3.90
C ALA A 114 9.78 0.09 -4.16
N ARG A 115 9.64 1.38 -4.45
CA ARG A 115 10.71 2.29 -4.85
C ARG A 115 10.59 3.64 -4.17
N GLY A 116 11.73 4.31 -4.03
CA GLY A 116 11.83 5.69 -3.61
C GLY A 116 12.05 5.87 -2.10
N PRO A 117 12.18 7.12 -1.67
CA PRO A 117 12.51 7.45 -0.29
C PRO A 117 11.28 7.41 0.61
N LEU A 118 11.38 6.74 1.76
CA LEU A 118 10.42 6.80 2.86
C LEU A 118 11.08 7.36 4.12
N SER A 119 10.29 8.05 4.94
CA SER A 119 10.72 8.52 6.25
C SER A 119 10.21 7.57 7.33
N PRO A 120 11.09 6.77 7.96
CA PRO A 120 10.64 5.78 8.93
C PRO A 120 10.22 6.34 10.29
N GLY A 121 10.39 7.65 10.51
CA GLY A 121 10.11 8.29 11.79
C GLY A 121 10.81 7.58 12.95
N ASN A 122 10.04 7.14 13.93
CA ASN A 122 10.56 6.46 15.12
C ASN A 122 10.59 4.92 15.02
N ALA A 123 10.27 4.34 13.86
CA ALA A 123 10.14 2.89 13.70
C ALA A 123 11.42 2.10 14.01
N PHE A 124 12.60 2.74 13.97
CA PHE A 124 13.90 2.12 14.26
C PHE A 124 14.52 2.61 15.57
N ALA A 125 13.78 3.31 16.43
CA ALA A 125 14.32 3.79 17.70
C ALA A 125 14.92 2.63 18.52
N PRO A 126 16.12 2.80 19.13
CA PRO A 126 16.88 4.03 19.29
C PRO A 126 17.85 4.41 18.14
N LEU A 127 17.88 3.67 17.02
CA LEU A 127 18.74 4.01 15.88
C LEU A 127 18.20 5.24 15.11
N PRO A 128 19.03 6.27 14.85
CA PRO A 128 18.60 7.49 14.18
C PRO A 128 18.58 7.34 12.65
N VAL A 129 17.64 6.54 12.15
CA VAL A 129 17.40 6.37 10.71
C VAL A 129 16.56 7.53 10.21
N THR A 130 17.11 8.35 9.32
CA THR A 130 16.43 9.56 8.82
C THR A 130 15.70 9.32 7.51
N ALA A 131 16.20 8.42 6.68
CA ALA A 131 15.60 8.06 5.40
C ALA A 131 15.88 6.60 5.06
N LEU A 132 14.92 5.95 4.40
CA LEU A 132 15.07 4.63 3.80
C LEU A 132 14.76 4.77 2.31
N ASP A 133 15.70 4.38 1.47
CA ASP A 133 15.55 4.37 0.02
C ASP A 133 15.34 2.93 -0.44
N LEU A 134 14.21 2.68 -1.11
CA LEU A 134 13.87 1.39 -1.67
C LEU A 134 14.21 1.38 -3.16
N ASP A 135 14.87 0.31 -3.57
CA ASP A 135 15.22 0.05 -4.96
C ASP A 135 14.66 -1.30 -5.38
N GLY A 136 13.46 -1.27 -5.95
CA GLY A 136 12.77 -2.42 -6.53
C GLY A 136 12.41 -3.50 -5.52
N VAL A 137 12.05 -3.11 -4.30
CA VAL A 137 11.83 -4.07 -3.21
C VAL A 137 10.53 -4.83 -3.43
N THR A 138 10.63 -6.15 -3.52
CA THR A 138 9.48 -7.06 -3.64
C THR A 138 9.53 -8.08 -2.52
N VAL A 139 8.45 -8.19 -1.75
CA VAL A 139 8.31 -9.14 -0.65
C VAL A 139 6.98 -9.85 -0.78
N ARG A 140 6.98 -11.17 -0.71
CA ARG A 140 5.79 -12.02 -0.83
C ARG A 140 5.67 -12.88 0.42
N PHE A 141 4.45 -12.93 0.93
CA PHE A 141 4.06 -13.69 2.10
C PHE A 141 2.98 -14.70 1.73
N VAL A 142 3.10 -15.91 2.27
CA VAL A 142 2.11 -16.98 2.15
C VAL A 142 1.84 -17.51 3.56
N ASP A 143 0.56 -17.57 3.95
CA ASP A 143 0.13 -18.00 5.28
C ASP A 143 0.83 -17.25 6.43
N GLY A 144 1.19 -15.98 6.19
CA GLY A 144 1.90 -15.12 7.15
C GLY A 144 3.42 -15.30 7.19
N ALA A 145 3.97 -16.31 6.50
CA ALA A 145 5.40 -16.53 6.39
C ALA A 145 5.99 -15.84 5.15
N CYS A 146 7.22 -15.34 5.27
CA CYS A 146 7.95 -14.76 4.13
C CYS A 146 8.36 -15.87 3.16
N GLU A 147 7.80 -15.87 1.96
CA GLU A 147 8.10 -16.83 0.89
C GLU A 147 9.28 -16.36 0.03
N SER A 148 9.30 -15.08 -0.32
CA SER A 148 10.37 -14.48 -1.11
C SER A 148 10.55 -13.00 -0.76
N ALA A 149 11.78 -12.54 -0.72
CA ALA A 149 12.11 -11.12 -0.62
C ALA A 149 13.32 -10.81 -1.50
N GLU A 150 13.23 -9.72 -2.25
CA GLU A 150 14.28 -9.25 -3.17
C GLU A 150 14.27 -7.72 -3.27
N GLY A 151 15.29 -7.18 -3.94
CA GLY A 151 15.53 -5.74 -4.06
C GLY A 151 16.55 -5.22 -3.05
N ARG A 152 16.82 -3.92 -3.09
CA ARG A 152 17.80 -3.27 -2.21
C ARG A 152 17.15 -2.21 -1.35
N VAL A 153 17.64 -2.11 -0.13
CA VAL A 153 17.24 -1.10 0.85
C VAL A 153 18.49 -0.35 1.28
N ARG A 154 18.43 0.98 1.25
CA ARG A 154 19.48 1.85 1.77
C ARG A 154 18.93 2.69 2.92
N ALA A 155 19.46 2.48 4.12
CA ALA A 155 19.17 3.30 5.29
C ALA A 155 20.20 4.42 5.42
N THR A 156 19.74 5.66 5.48
CA THR A 156 20.57 6.82 5.82
C THR A 156 20.45 7.05 7.32
N LEU A 157 21.59 7.18 7.99
CA LEU A 157 21.66 7.42 9.43
C LEU A 157 22.28 8.79 9.68
N ALA A 158 21.78 9.50 10.66
CA ALA A 158 22.35 10.78 11.08
C ALA A 158 22.74 10.75 12.56
N GLY A 159 23.83 11.45 12.88
CA GLY A 159 24.29 11.62 14.26
C GLY A 159 25.17 10.47 14.76
N ALA A 160 25.07 10.19 16.06
CA ALA A 160 25.88 9.21 16.75
C ALA A 160 24.99 8.24 17.52
N PHE A 161 25.37 6.97 17.54
CA PHE A 161 24.70 5.94 18.35
C PHE A 161 25.63 5.53 19.47
N VAL A 162 25.18 5.70 20.72
CA VAL A 162 25.97 5.36 21.93
C VAL A 162 27.36 6.04 21.90
N GLY A 163 27.39 7.31 21.49
CA GLY A 163 28.63 8.12 21.44
C GLY A 163 29.60 7.77 20.31
N GLN A 164 29.30 6.81 19.43
CA GLN A 164 30.12 6.45 18.27
C GLN A 164 29.55 7.10 16.98
N PRO A 165 30.39 7.69 16.10
CA PRO A 165 29.94 8.14 14.79
C PRO A 165 29.40 6.97 13.97
N LEU A 166 28.19 7.14 13.43
CA LEU A 166 27.59 6.16 12.54
C LEU A 166 28.13 6.31 11.11
N PRO A 167 28.20 5.22 10.33
CA PRO A 167 28.32 5.33 8.89
C PRO A 167 27.09 6.07 8.36
N GLY A 168 27.28 7.13 7.57
CA GLY A 168 26.18 7.99 7.10
C GLY A 168 25.10 7.24 6.31
N ALA A 169 25.39 6.05 5.77
CA ALA A 169 24.40 5.16 5.21
C ALA A 169 24.84 3.69 5.23
N ILE A 170 23.86 2.79 5.29
CA ILE A 170 24.00 1.34 5.22
C ILE A 170 23.08 0.83 4.11
N SER A 171 23.53 -0.14 3.32
CA SER A 171 22.71 -0.77 2.29
C SER A 171 22.74 -2.29 2.41
N GLY A 172 21.61 -2.93 2.16
CA GLY A 172 21.48 -4.39 2.13
C GLY A 172 20.44 -4.84 1.11
N SER A 173 20.46 -6.12 0.77
CA SER A 173 19.39 -6.75 -0.01
C SER A 173 18.29 -7.25 0.91
N ALA A 174 17.03 -7.07 0.51
CA ALA A 174 15.91 -7.68 1.20
C ALA A 174 16.01 -9.21 1.06
N ARG A 175 15.81 -9.92 2.18
CA ARG A 175 15.76 -11.39 2.23
C ARG A 175 14.78 -11.83 3.31
N CYS A 176 14.18 -13.00 3.13
CA CYS A 176 13.41 -13.62 4.19
C CYS A 176 14.40 -14.17 5.24
N ASP A 177 14.17 -13.82 6.50
CA ASP A 177 14.84 -14.44 7.64
C ASP A 177 13.89 -15.48 8.25
N ALA A 178 14.43 -16.68 8.49
CA ALA A 178 13.69 -17.86 8.95
C ALA A 178 13.53 -17.88 10.48
#